data_AF-A0A1X6NBP8-F1
#
_entry.id   AF-A0A1X6NBP8-F1
#
_cell.length_a   1.000
_cell.length_b   1.000
_cell.length_c   1.000
_cell.angle_alpha   90.00
_cell.angle_beta   90.00
_cell.angle_gamma   90.00
#
_symmetry.space_group_name_H-M   'P 1'
#
loop_
_entity.id
_entity.type
_entity.pdbx_description
1 polymer ?
#
loop_
_entity_poly.entity_id
_entity_poly.type
_entity_poly.pdbx_seq_one_letter_code
_entity_poly.pdbx_strand_id
1 'polypeptide(L)' 'MANPPPTPPMYRDPWAKREAWRRHPVFSRRAMFSNLFPGFGVAVVAFTTYVVVDNMVLKAKGDSH' A
#
# COMPACT_ATOMS: atom_id res chain seq x y z
N MET A 1 6.61 30.52 -4.83
CA MET A 1 7.56 30.18 -5.90
C MET A 1 7.40 28.70 -6.19
N ALA A 2 6.88 28.31 -7.34
CA ALA A 2 6.70 26.91 -7.69
C ALA A 2 8.06 26.27 -8.03
N ASN A 3 8.35 25.09 -7.49
CA ASN A 3 9.59 24.37 -7.81
C ASN A 3 9.59 23.97 -9.29
N PRO A 4 10.70 24.17 -10.03
CA PRO A 4 10.81 23.70 -11.40
C PRO A 4 10.73 22.17 -11.44
N PRO A 5 10.17 21.58 -12.52
CA PRO A 5 10.12 20.14 -12.67
C PRO A 5 11.56 19.57 -12.66
N PRO A 6 11.77 18.38 -12.06
CA PRO A 6 13.10 17.79 -11.98
C PRO A 6 13.68 17.63 -13.39
N THR A 7 14.86 18.21 -13.60
CA THR A 7 15.58 18.11 -14.87
C THR A 7 15.94 16.64 -15.14
N PRO A 8 15.70 16.10 -16.35
CA PRO A 8 16.04 14.72 -16.66
C PRO A 8 17.54 14.49 -16.46
N PRO A 9 17.95 13.29 -16.02
CA PRO A 9 19.35 13.00 -15.77
C PRO A 9 20.17 13.20 -17.04
N MET A 10 21.21 14.04 -16.94
CA MET A 10 22.15 14.35 -18.03
C MET A 10 22.92 13.10 -18.50
N TYR A 11 23.03 12.08 -17.65
CA TYR A 11 23.67 10.81 -17.98
C TYR A 11 22.65 9.79 -18.47
N ARG A 12 22.75 9.43 -19.76
CA ARG A 12 22.07 8.26 -20.32
C ARG A 12 22.98 7.05 -20.18
N ASP A 13 22.58 6.11 -19.33
CA ASP A 13 23.27 4.83 -19.23
C ASP A 13 23.26 4.10 -20.59
N PRO A 14 24.44 3.82 -21.20
CA PRO A 14 24.52 3.15 -22.49
C PRO A 14 23.98 1.73 -22.48
N TRP A 15 23.84 1.11 -21.30
CA TRP A 15 23.32 -0.25 -21.13
C TRP A 15 21.85 -0.30 -20.74
N ALA A 16 21.17 0.83 -20.59
CA ALA A 16 19.77 0.88 -20.14
C ALA A 16 18.83 0.01 -21.00
N LYS A 17 19.06 -0.06 -22.32
CA LYS A 17 18.29 -0.94 -23.22
C LYS A 17 18.54 -2.43 -22.95
N ARG A 18 19.79 -2.78 -22.60
CA ARG A 18 20.17 -4.15 -22.23
C ARG A 18 19.66 -4.53 -20.85
N GLU A 19 19.59 -3.59 -19.90
CA GLU A 19 19.06 -3.86 -18.56
C GLU A 19 17.54 -3.73 -18.45
N ALA A 20 16.86 -3.28 -19.52
CA ALA A 20 15.41 -3.08 -19.54
C ALA A 20 14.62 -4.34 -19.16
N TRP A 21 15.10 -5.54 -19.52
CA TRP A 21 14.45 -6.81 -19.17
C TRP A 21 14.39 -7.05 -17.66
N ARG A 22 15.34 -6.52 -16.88
CA ARG A 22 15.36 -6.65 -15.41
C ARG A 22 14.30 -5.75 -14.76
N ARG A 23 13.93 -4.65 -15.42
CA ARG A 23 12.89 -3.72 -14.98
C ARG A 23 11.51 -4.19 -15.43
N HIS A 24 11.18 -5.45 -15.15
CA HIS A 24 9.86 -5.97 -15.43
C HIS A 24 8.85 -5.48 -14.37
N PRO A 25 7.62 -5.07 -14.74
CA PRO A 25 6.61 -4.57 -13.79
C PRO A 25 6.25 -5.58 -12.69
N VAL A 26 6.38 -6.89 -12.96
CA VAL A 26 6.21 -7.96 -11.96
C VAL A 26 7.21 -7.85 -10.80
N PHE A 27 8.43 -7.38 -11.08
CA PHE A 27 9.47 -7.19 -10.05
C PHE A 27 9.49 -5.76 -9.51
N SER A 28 8.46 -4.95 -9.78
CA SER A 28 8.36 -3.62 -9.20
C SER A 28 8.16 -3.71 -7.69
N ARG A 29 8.77 -2.80 -6.93
CA ARG A 29 8.61 -2.74 -5.46
C ARG A 29 7.14 -2.73 -5.07
N ARG A 30 6.31 -2.02 -5.83
CA ARG A 30 4.86 -1.93 -5.58
C ARG A 30 4.17 -3.28 -5.68
N ALA A 31 4.48 -4.07 -6.71
CA ALA A 31 3.92 -5.41 -6.88
C ALA A 31 4.34 -6.35 -5.72
N MET A 32 5.60 -6.26 -5.28
CA MET A 32 6.08 -7.02 -4.12
C MET A 32 5.32 -6.64 -2.84
N PHE A 33 5.11 -5.35 -2.58
CA PHE A 33 4.38 -4.88 -1.39
C PHE A 33 2.90 -5.27 -1.41
N SER A 34 2.23 -5.19 -2.57
CA SER A 34 0.82 -5.59 -2.66
C SER A 34 0.60 -7.08 -2.39
N ASN A 35 1.62 -7.91 -2.64
CA ASN A 35 1.54 -9.35 -2.48
C ASN A 35 2.09 -9.85 -1.13
N LEU A 36 2.57 -8.95 -0.26
CA LEU A 36 3.15 -9.30 1.03
C LEU A 36 2.10 -9.81 2.03
N PHE A 37 0.89 -9.25 1.99
CA PHE A 37 -0.20 -9.62 2.89
C PHE A 37 -1.46 -9.99 2.11
N PRO A 38 -1.53 -11.24 1.60
CA PRO A 38 -2.74 -11.72 0.94
C PRO A 38 -3.90 -11.66 1.93
N GLY A 39 -4.98 -10.96 1.54
CA GLY A 39 -6.18 -10.83 2.37
C GLY A 39 -6.13 -9.76 3.47
N PHE A 40 -5.09 -8.92 3.53
CA PHE A 40 -5.01 -7.83 4.53
C PHE A 40 -6.24 -6.92 4.52
N GLY A 41 -6.75 -6.57 3.33
CA GLY A 41 -7.95 -5.75 3.22
C GLY A 41 -9.18 -6.38 3.89
N VAL A 42 -9.37 -7.68 3.72
CA VAL A 42 -10.49 -8.41 4.35
C VAL A 42 -10.31 -8.49 5.86
N ALA A 43 -9.09 -8.76 6.32
CA ALA A 43 -8.77 -8.81 7.75
C ALA A 43 -9.02 -7.47 8.45
N VAL A 44 -8.60 -6.36 7.84
CA VAL A 44 -8.85 -5.01 8.37
C VAL A 44 -10.35 -4.73 8.49
N VAL A 45 -11.14 -5.07 7.47
CA VAL A 45 -12.60 -4.87 7.48
C VAL A 45 -13.27 -5.72 8.57
N ALA A 46 -12.92 -7.01 8.66
CA ALA A 46 -13.48 -7.89 9.68
C ALA A 46 -13.13 -7.41 11.11
N PHE A 47 -11.87 -7.03 11.32
CA PHE A 47 -11.39 -6.52 12.61
C PHE A 47 -12.09 -5.21 13.00
N THR A 48 -12.19 -4.24 12.10
CA THR A 48 -12.89 -2.97 12.38
C THR A 48 -14.37 -3.19 12.66
N THR A 49 -15.04 -4.08 11.93
CA THR A 49 -16.43 -4.46 12.19
C THR A 49 -16.58 -5.01 13.62
N TYR A 50 -15.69 -5.92 14.03
CA TYR A 50 -15.68 -6.47 15.38
C TYR A 50 -15.49 -5.38 16.44
N VAL A 51 -14.49 -4.51 16.28
CA VAL A 51 -14.20 -3.42 17.22
C VAL A 51 -15.38 -2.46 17.38
N VAL A 52 -16.08 -2.14 16.29
CA VAL A 52 -17.28 -1.27 16.32
C VAL A 52 -18.42 -1.94 17.08
N VAL A 53 -18.71 -3.22 16.80
CA VAL A 53 -19.74 -3.97 17.51
C VAL A 53 -19.42 -4.06 19.01
N ASP A 54 -18.18 -4.39 19.34
CA ASP A 54 -17.75 -4.57 20.72
C ASP A 54 -17.80 -3.25 21.52
N ASN A 55 -17.22 -2.17 20.98
CA ASN A 55 -17.09 -0.92 21.71
C ASN A 55 -18.32 -0.01 21.64
N MET A 56 -19.11 -0.06 20.57
CA MET A 56 -20.26 0.83 20.42
C MET A 56 -21.59 0.15 20.72
N VAL A 57 -21.75 -1.14 20.38
CA VAL A 57 -23.05 -1.83 20.51
C VAL A 57 -23.12 -2.61 21.82
N LEU A 58 -22.11 -3.42 22.13
CA LEU A 58 -22.10 -4.28 23.31
C LEU A 58 -21.79 -3.50 24.59
N LYS A 59 -20.80 -2.60 24.57
CA LYS A 59 -20.52 -1.71 25.71
C LYS A 59 -21.67 -0.77 26.06
N ALA A 60 -22.30 -0.12 25.07
CA ALA A 60 -23.46 0.74 25.33
C ALA A 60 -24.67 -0.01 25.93
N LYS A 61 -24.78 -1.32 25.67
CA LYS A 61 -25.81 -2.18 26.25
C LYS A 61 -25.47 -2.64 27.68
N GLY A 62 -24.21 -2.57 28.10
CA GLY A 62 -23.75 -2.93 29.45
C GLY A 62 -23.86 -1.79 30.47
N ASP A 63 -23.84 -0.53 30.00
CA ASP A 63 -23.94 0.67 30.86
C ASP A 63 -25.40 1.07 31.17
N SER A 64 -26.39 0.28 30.75
CA SER A 64 -27.81 0.52 31.03
C SER A 64 -28.29 -0.10 32.35
N HIS A 65 -27.40 -0.24 33.34
CA HIS A 65 -27.70 -0.75 34.67
C HIS A 65 -27.41 0.29 35.76
#